data_AF-A0A942HWC8-F1
#
_entry.id   AF-A0A942HWC8-F1
#
_cell.length_a   1.000
_cell.length_b   1.000
_cell.length_c   1.000
_cell.angle_alpha   90.00
_cell.angle_beta   90.00
_cell.angle_gamma   90.00
#
_symmetry.space_group_name_H-M   'P 1'
#
loop_
_entity.id
_entity.type
_entity.pdbx_description
1 polymer ?
#
loop_
_entity_poly.entity_id
_entity_poly.type
_entity_poly.pdbx_seq_one_letter_code
_entity_poly.pdbx_strand_id
1 'polypeptide(L)'
;MAKMRTKGQGKQQGRRVQRGVSEAGVMPVNTAESNARGDQLSTALLFGSLLLALAVIVGGVYWGITSFDAAYKSQPIDWLHCIVSSLVIVGSFFLARSIAWLAMFGTIALASRMGAWKMVETVGQKGPLLRKVLPGGSPWLTTALVQSQVNRGQYDAALAACQSEWDFYSADEKQRTNLGTLAFTAGLAQQGLNNIKESQVWNERAIEILNKSLEQLSQPQKGLVAKFASTQSDQALGQLRMQLAAAYFNNATIYFNSNDHRRAKENYKQAVENAKKSPDFPQRNEMVKFGQEQLARLKHS
;
A
#
# COMPACT_ATOMS: atom_id res chain seq x y z
N MET A 1 14.30 51.75 63.03
CA MET A 1 14.20 50.29 62.75
C MET A 1 13.42 50.08 61.45
N ALA A 2 14.11 49.90 60.33
CA ALA A 2 13.51 49.68 59.01
C ALA A 2 13.88 48.27 58.53
N LYS A 3 12.89 47.40 58.33
CA LYS A 3 13.07 46.04 57.79
C LYS A 3 12.97 46.09 56.26
N MET A 4 14.12 46.07 55.59
CA MET A 4 14.22 45.74 54.16
C MET A 4 13.90 44.25 53.96
N ARG A 5 12.97 43.96 53.03
CA ARG A 5 12.57 42.62 52.63
C ARG A 5 13.02 42.41 51.19
N THR A 6 14.17 41.77 51.01
CA THR A 6 14.74 41.41 49.71
C THR A 6 13.95 40.24 49.10
N LYS A 7 13.36 40.45 47.92
CA LYS A 7 12.75 39.41 47.08
C LYS A 7 13.84 38.72 46.27
N GLY A 8 14.15 37.47 46.60
CA GLY A 8 14.95 36.58 45.76
C GLY A 8 14.11 36.04 44.61
N GLN A 9 14.43 36.44 43.37
CA GLN A 9 13.91 35.81 42.16
C GLN A 9 14.67 34.51 41.90
N GLY A 10 14.04 33.37 42.18
CA GLY A 10 14.52 32.06 41.78
C GLY A 10 14.32 31.86 40.28
N LYS A 11 15.41 31.80 39.53
CA LYS A 11 15.43 31.31 38.14
C LYS A 11 15.10 29.82 38.13
N GLN A 12 13.85 29.46 37.81
CA GLN A 12 13.51 28.10 37.41
C GLN A 12 14.03 27.86 36.00
N GLN A 13 15.26 27.34 35.90
CA GLN A 13 15.72 26.67 34.68
C GLN A 13 14.90 25.39 34.50
N GLY A 14 13.92 25.44 33.60
CA GLY A 14 13.19 24.28 33.14
C GLY A 14 14.16 23.27 32.53
N ARG A 15 14.50 22.25 33.32
CA ARG A 15 15.24 21.07 32.88
C ARG A 15 14.39 20.40 31.81
N ARG A 16 14.73 20.63 30.53
CA ARG A 16 14.14 19.93 29.38
C ARG A 16 14.46 18.46 29.59
N VAL A 17 13.50 17.70 30.10
CA VAL A 17 13.57 16.25 30.17
C VAL A 17 13.72 15.81 28.71
N GLN A 18 14.93 15.42 28.32
CA GLN A 18 15.12 14.57 27.15
C GLN A 18 14.25 13.35 27.42
N ARG A 19 13.08 13.29 26.78
CA ARG A 19 12.37 12.02 26.61
C ARG A 19 13.40 11.12 25.96
N GLY A 20 13.95 10.18 26.75
CA GLY A 20 14.70 9.07 26.20
C GLY A 20 13.87 8.53 25.04
N VAL A 21 14.53 8.22 23.93
CA VAL A 21 13.92 7.53 22.81
C VAL A 21 13.29 6.30 23.42
N SER A 22 11.98 6.36 23.67
CA SER A 22 11.19 5.18 24.01
C SER A 22 11.50 4.25 22.86
N GLU A 23 12.15 3.12 23.14
CA GLU A 23 12.22 2.02 22.18
C GLU A 23 10.80 1.93 21.61
N ALA A 24 10.67 2.21 20.32
CA ALA A 24 9.37 2.23 19.66
C ALA A 24 8.81 0.84 19.95
N GLY A 25 7.79 0.79 20.81
CA GLY A 25 7.36 -0.46 21.42
C GLY A 25 7.16 -1.46 20.31
N VAL A 26 8.03 -2.47 20.24
CA VAL A 26 7.95 -3.52 19.24
C VAL A 26 6.56 -4.09 19.46
N MET A 27 5.62 -3.76 18.56
CA MET A 27 4.27 -4.29 18.70
C MET A 27 4.45 -5.80 18.74
N PRO A 28 4.07 -6.45 19.85
CA PRO A 28 4.36 -7.86 20.03
C PRO A 28 3.81 -8.55 18.80
N VAL A 29 4.68 -9.28 18.10
CA VAL A 29 4.25 -10.20 17.05
C VAL A 29 3.19 -11.01 17.73
N ASN A 30 1.93 -10.81 17.34
CA ASN A 30 0.85 -11.49 18.02
C ASN A 30 1.07 -12.98 17.73
N THR A 31 1.68 -13.69 18.67
CA THR A 31 1.94 -15.13 18.58
C THR A 31 0.73 -15.88 19.10
N ALA A 32 -0.40 -15.19 19.33
CA ALA A 32 -1.64 -15.83 19.73
C ALA A 32 -2.04 -16.89 18.72
N GLU A 33 -2.65 -17.93 19.25
CA GLU A 33 -3.18 -19.07 18.49
C GLU A 33 -4.14 -18.65 17.36
N SER A 34 -4.81 -17.49 17.52
CA SER A 34 -5.62 -16.86 16.48
C SER A 34 -4.86 -16.61 15.18
N ASN A 35 -3.57 -16.28 15.27
CA ASN A 35 -2.72 -16.00 14.12
C ASN A 35 -2.29 -17.29 13.41
N ALA A 36 -2.08 -18.37 14.17
CA ALA A 36 -1.79 -19.68 13.59
C ALA A 36 -2.96 -20.20 12.74
N ARG A 37 -4.20 -20.02 13.20
CA ARG A 37 -5.40 -20.37 12.42
C ARG A 37 -5.54 -19.49 11.17
N GLY A 38 -5.27 -18.19 11.29
CA GLY A 38 -5.26 -17.28 10.14
C GLY A 38 -4.22 -17.68 9.10
N ASP A 39 -2.99 -17.99 9.53
CA ASP A 39 -1.93 -18.47 8.65
C ASP A 39 -2.33 -19.77 7.93
N GLN A 40 -2.94 -20.73 8.64
CA GLN A 40 -3.42 -21.99 8.06
C GLN A 40 -4.50 -21.76 6.98
N LEU A 41 -5.51 -20.92 7.27
CA LEU A 41 -6.58 -20.63 6.32
C LEU A 41 -6.07 -19.87 5.09
N SER A 42 -5.20 -18.89 5.29
CA SER A 42 -4.53 -18.17 4.19
C SER A 42 -3.65 -19.11 3.37
N THR A 43 -2.94 -20.03 4.01
CA THR A 43 -2.14 -21.06 3.33
C THR A 43 -3.01 -21.99 2.50
N ALA A 44 -4.12 -22.47 3.06
CA ALA A 44 -5.07 -23.33 2.37
C ALA A 44 -5.70 -22.61 1.17
N LEU A 45 -6.06 -21.33 1.31
CA LEU A 45 -6.56 -20.51 0.21
C LEU A 45 -5.52 -20.38 -0.90
N LEU A 46 -4.27 -20.04 -0.55
CA LEU A 46 -3.18 -19.90 -1.52
C LEU A 46 -2.97 -21.17 -2.33
N PHE A 47 -2.73 -22.30 -1.65
CA PHE A 47 -2.46 -23.57 -2.32
C PHE A 47 -3.69 -24.09 -3.05
N GLY A 48 -4.89 -23.97 -2.46
CA GLY A 48 -6.14 -24.37 -3.11
C GLY A 48 -6.37 -23.61 -4.42
N SER A 49 -6.19 -22.28 -4.42
CA SER A 49 -6.35 -21.48 -5.63
C SER A 49 -5.23 -21.73 -6.66
N LEU A 50 -3.99 -21.98 -6.23
CA LEU A 50 -2.89 -22.34 -7.14
C LEU A 50 -3.09 -23.73 -7.78
N LEU A 51 -3.58 -24.71 -7.00
CA LEU A 51 -3.96 -26.02 -7.53
C LEU A 51 -5.13 -25.91 -8.50
N LEU A 52 -6.11 -25.07 -8.21
CA LEU A 52 -7.21 -24.79 -9.14
C LEU A 52 -6.69 -24.14 -10.44
N ALA A 53 -5.80 -23.16 -10.35
CA ALA A 53 -5.16 -22.56 -11.52
C ALA A 53 -4.40 -23.61 -12.35
N LEU A 54 -3.67 -24.50 -11.69
CA LEU A 54 -2.96 -25.60 -12.33
C LEU A 54 -3.91 -26.60 -13.00
N ALA A 55 -5.01 -26.96 -12.34
CA ALA A 55 -6.02 -27.84 -12.91
C ALA A 55 -6.68 -27.22 -14.14
N VAL A 56 -7.00 -25.92 -14.11
CA VAL A 56 -7.57 -25.18 -15.24
C VAL A 56 -6.62 -25.15 -16.42
N ILE A 57 -5.34 -24.83 -16.22
CA ILE A 57 -4.38 -24.78 -17.33
C ILE A 57 -4.10 -26.16 -17.89
N VAL A 58 -3.83 -27.17 -17.04
CA VAL A 58 -3.51 -28.52 -17.50
C VAL A 58 -4.73 -29.15 -18.17
N GLY A 59 -5.90 -29.12 -17.54
CA GLY A 59 -7.12 -29.69 -18.08
C GLY A 59 -7.60 -29.00 -19.35
N GLY A 60 -7.58 -27.66 -19.36
CA GLY A 60 -8.00 -26.87 -20.52
C GLY A 60 -7.06 -26.98 -21.72
N VAL A 61 -5.75 -27.01 -21.49
CA VAL A 61 -4.76 -27.23 -22.57
C VAL A 61 -4.82 -28.66 -23.07
N TYR A 62 -4.90 -29.66 -22.19
CA TYR A 62 -5.03 -31.06 -22.57
C TYR A 62 -6.27 -31.28 -23.44
N TRP A 63 -7.45 -30.88 -22.93
CA TRP A 63 -8.70 -31.00 -23.66
C TRP A 63 -8.63 -30.26 -25.00
N GLY A 64 -8.15 -29.02 -24.99
CA GLY A 64 -8.04 -28.21 -26.19
C GLY A 64 -7.14 -28.83 -27.26
N ILE A 65 -5.98 -29.39 -26.88
CA ILE A 65 -5.07 -30.06 -27.83
C ILE A 65 -5.71 -31.34 -28.38
N THR A 66 -6.30 -32.18 -27.53
CA THR A 66 -6.91 -33.44 -27.96
C THR A 66 -8.12 -33.21 -28.88
N SER A 67 -8.97 -32.23 -28.56
CA SER A 67 -10.13 -31.87 -29.36
C SER A 67 -9.72 -31.23 -30.68
N PHE A 68 -8.68 -30.40 -30.67
CA PHE A 68 -8.11 -29.81 -31.88
C PHE A 68 -7.56 -30.88 -32.83
N ASP A 69 -6.74 -31.81 -32.32
CA ASP A 69 -6.15 -32.88 -33.13
C ASP A 69 -7.23 -33.79 -33.73
N ALA A 70 -8.26 -34.14 -32.94
CA ALA A 70 -9.39 -34.93 -33.42
C ALA A 70 -10.19 -34.22 -34.53
N ALA A 71 -10.50 -32.92 -34.34
CA ALA A 71 -11.22 -32.11 -35.32
C ALA A 71 -10.40 -31.86 -36.59
N TYR A 72 -9.08 -31.73 -36.46
CA TYR A 72 -8.18 -31.56 -37.59
C TYR A 72 -8.06 -32.83 -38.44
N LYS A 73 -8.14 -34.01 -37.80
CA LYS A 73 -8.08 -35.31 -38.47
C LYS A 73 -9.41 -35.78 -39.05
N SER A 74 -10.54 -35.10 -38.80
CA SER A 74 -11.83 -35.48 -39.37
C SER A 74 -11.90 -35.24 -40.88
N GLN A 75 -12.68 -36.04 -41.60
CA GLN A 75 -12.96 -35.83 -43.03
C GLN A 75 -14.49 -35.70 -43.25
N PRO A 76 -15.01 -34.51 -43.61
CA PRO A 76 -14.29 -33.24 -43.81
C PRO A 76 -13.74 -32.67 -42.49
N ILE A 77 -12.75 -31.78 -42.59
CA ILE A 77 -12.13 -31.10 -41.42
C ILE A 77 -13.19 -30.24 -40.74
N ASP A 78 -13.37 -30.42 -39.43
CA ASP A 78 -14.27 -29.59 -38.62
C ASP A 78 -13.55 -28.32 -38.14
N TRP A 79 -13.53 -27.30 -39.01
CA TRP A 79 -12.91 -26.01 -38.72
C TRP A 79 -13.51 -25.29 -37.50
N LEU A 80 -14.80 -25.49 -37.23
CA LEU A 80 -15.45 -24.87 -36.08
C LEU A 80 -14.87 -25.43 -34.77
N HIS A 81 -14.75 -26.75 -34.66
CA HIS A 81 -14.14 -27.37 -33.48
C HIS A 81 -12.66 -27.03 -33.33
N CYS A 82 -11.90 -26.90 -34.43
CA CYS A 82 -10.52 -26.42 -34.39
C CYS A 82 -10.42 -25.00 -33.80
N ILE A 83 -11.30 -24.09 -34.22
CA ILE A 83 -11.34 -22.71 -33.71
C ILE A 83 -11.73 -22.71 -32.23
N VAL A 84 -12.80 -23.41 -31.86
CA VAL A 84 -13.28 -23.48 -30.47
C VAL A 84 -12.19 -24.06 -29.55
N SER A 85 -11.55 -25.15 -29.96
CA SER A 85 -10.47 -25.77 -29.18
C SER A 85 -9.28 -24.85 -28.99
N SER A 86 -8.89 -24.09 -30.04
CA SER A 86 -7.84 -23.06 -29.94
C SER A 86 -8.21 -21.96 -28.95
N LEU A 87 -9.47 -21.49 -28.98
CA LEU A 87 -9.97 -20.50 -28.04
C LEU A 87 -9.97 -21.03 -26.61
N VAL A 88 -10.29 -22.31 -26.39
CA VAL A 88 -10.24 -22.93 -25.05
C VAL A 88 -8.81 -23.01 -24.54
N ILE A 89 -7.81 -23.34 -25.37
CA ILE A 89 -6.39 -23.33 -24.98
C ILE A 89 -6.02 -21.93 -24.48
N VAL A 90 -6.25 -20.90 -25.31
CA VAL A 90 -5.92 -19.51 -24.99
C VAL A 90 -6.69 -19.02 -23.74
N GLY A 91 -7.99 -19.30 -23.68
CA GLY A 91 -8.84 -18.96 -22.55
C GLY A 91 -8.38 -19.60 -21.23
N SER A 92 -7.89 -20.84 -21.28
CA SER A 92 -7.37 -21.56 -20.12
C SER A 92 -6.11 -20.91 -19.55
N PHE A 93 -5.21 -20.42 -20.42
CA PHE A 93 -4.04 -19.64 -19.97
C PHE A 93 -4.45 -18.35 -19.26
N PHE A 94 -5.38 -17.58 -19.83
CA PHE A 94 -5.84 -16.32 -19.22
C PHE A 94 -6.59 -16.56 -17.91
N LEU A 95 -7.45 -17.57 -17.84
CA LEU A 95 -8.21 -17.92 -16.65
C LEU A 95 -7.28 -18.42 -15.54
N ALA A 96 -6.37 -19.35 -15.84
CA ALA A 96 -5.41 -19.86 -14.87
C ALA A 96 -4.51 -18.73 -14.33
N ARG A 97 -4.03 -17.83 -15.21
CA ARG A 97 -3.28 -16.64 -14.80
C ARG A 97 -4.08 -15.74 -13.86
N SER A 98 -5.36 -15.52 -14.16
CA SER A 98 -6.26 -14.70 -13.34
C SER A 98 -6.49 -15.33 -11.97
N ILE A 99 -6.70 -16.65 -11.90
CA ILE A 99 -6.86 -17.38 -10.65
C ILE A 99 -5.56 -17.33 -9.83
N ALA A 100 -4.40 -17.55 -10.46
CA ALA A 100 -3.11 -17.45 -9.78
C ALA A 100 -2.86 -16.04 -9.21
N TRP A 101 -3.30 -15.00 -9.92
CA TRP A 101 -3.26 -13.62 -9.42
C TRP A 101 -4.18 -13.47 -8.19
N LEU A 102 -5.46 -13.85 -8.31
CA LEU A 102 -6.41 -13.81 -7.21
C LEU A 102 -5.98 -14.64 -6.00
N ALA A 103 -5.24 -15.74 -6.21
CA ALA A 103 -4.67 -16.54 -5.13
C ALA A 103 -3.75 -15.69 -4.24
N MET A 104 -2.86 -14.89 -4.84
CA MET A 104 -1.91 -14.05 -4.11
C MET A 104 -2.63 -12.90 -3.39
N PHE A 105 -3.48 -12.16 -4.11
CA PHE A 105 -4.21 -11.02 -3.55
C PHE A 105 -5.22 -11.45 -2.49
N GLY A 106 -6.01 -12.49 -2.77
CA GLY A 106 -6.98 -13.05 -1.85
C GLY A 106 -6.33 -13.57 -0.57
N THR A 107 -5.18 -14.23 -0.69
CA THR A 107 -4.41 -14.72 0.47
C THR A 107 -3.93 -13.58 1.36
N ILE A 108 -3.34 -12.52 0.78
CA ILE A 108 -2.88 -11.36 1.56
C ILE A 108 -4.07 -10.61 2.16
N ALA A 109 -5.15 -10.41 1.40
CA ALA A 109 -6.34 -9.72 1.91
C ALA A 109 -6.97 -10.49 3.10
N LEU A 110 -7.07 -11.81 3.00
CA LEU A 110 -7.51 -12.66 4.10
C LEU A 110 -6.53 -12.61 5.27
N ALA A 111 -5.23 -12.75 4.99
CA ALA A 111 -4.19 -12.76 6.02
C ALA A 111 -4.16 -11.45 6.82
N SER A 112 -4.20 -10.31 6.14
CA SER A 112 -4.27 -8.98 6.76
C SER A 112 -5.52 -8.80 7.63
N ARG A 113 -6.69 -9.31 7.19
CA ARG A 113 -7.92 -9.26 7.99
C ARG A 113 -7.85 -10.15 9.24
N MET A 114 -7.15 -11.26 9.16
CA MET A 114 -6.99 -12.22 10.26
C MET A 114 -5.80 -11.91 11.18
N GLY A 115 -4.99 -10.88 10.87
CA GLY A 115 -3.75 -10.62 11.59
C GLY A 115 -2.65 -11.67 11.36
N ALA A 116 -2.75 -12.45 10.27
CA ALA A 116 -1.83 -13.51 9.88
C ALA A 116 -0.58 -12.95 9.19
N TRP A 117 0.23 -12.19 9.94
CA TRP A 117 1.38 -11.44 9.42
C TRP A 117 2.45 -12.31 8.77
N LYS A 118 2.66 -13.53 9.28
CA LYS A 118 3.62 -14.48 8.70
C LYS A 118 3.26 -14.82 7.26
N MET A 119 1.97 -15.04 6.98
CA MET A 119 1.53 -15.27 5.60
C MET A 119 1.63 -14.03 4.72
N VAL A 120 1.30 -12.84 5.23
CA VAL A 120 1.52 -11.58 4.50
C VAL A 120 2.99 -11.46 4.08
N GLU A 121 3.92 -11.72 5.00
CA GLU A 121 5.34 -11.63 4.72
C GLU A 121 5.84 -12.73 3.79
N THR A 122 5.41 -13.98 4.00
CA THR A 122 5.82 -15.12 3.17
C THR A 122 5.40 -14.94 1.71
N VAL A 123 4.18 -14.43 1.49
CA VAL A 123 3.66 -14.16 0.15
C VAL A 123 4.28 -12.88 -0.43
N GLY A 124 4.39 -11.83 0.39
CA GLY A 124 4.97 -10.54 0.00
C GLY A 124 6.45 -10.62 -0.40
N GLN A 125 7.25 -11.44 0.28
CA GLN A 125 8.66 -11.69 -0.07
C GLN A 125 8.84 -12.32 -1.46
N LYS A 126 7.80 -12.97 -2.00
CA LYS A 126 7.83 -13.52 -3.37
C LYS A 126 7.52 -12.47 -4.43
N GLY A 127 7.06 -11.27 -4.05
CA GLY A 127 6.75 -10.16 -4.97
C GLY A 127 7.85 -9.92 -6.02
N PRO A 128 9.11 -9.70 -5.59
CA PRO A 128 10.22 -9.47 -6.51
C PRO A 128 10.46 -10.59 -7.53
N LEU A 129 10.24 -11.85 -7.15
CA LEU A 129 10.38 -13.00 -8.05
C LEU A 129 9.28 -13.05 -9.11
N LEU A 130 8.13 -12.43 -8.82
CA LEU A 130 6.96 -12.43 -9.68
C LEU A 130 6.89 -11.22 -10.62
N ARG A 131 7.84 -10.29 -10.57
CA ARG A 131 7.89 -9.08 -11.43
C ARG A 131 7.72 -9.39 -12.92
N LYS A 132 8.33 -10.49 -13.39
CA LYS A 132 8.27 -10.93 -14.81
C LYS A 132 6.95 -11.58 -15.19
N VAL A 133 6.33 -12.30 -14.26
CA VAL A 133 5.09 -13.07 -14.51
C VAL A 133 3.86 -12.18 -14.32
N LEU A 134 3.91 -11.27 -13.35
CA LEU A 134 2.81 -10.43 -12.89
C LEU A 134 3.25 -8.96 -12.85
N PRO A 135 3.45 -8.30 -14.01
CA PRO A 135 3.77 -6.87 -14.05
C PRO A 135 2.66 -6.07 -13.37
N GLY A 136 3.03 -5.22 -12.41
CA GLY A 136 2.11 -4.42 -11.58
C GLY A 136 1.57 -5.12 -10.33
N GLY A 137 1.64 -6.45 -10.23
CA GLY A 137 1.29 -7.16 -9.01
C GLY A 137 2.36 -7.06 -7.92
N SER A 138 3.63 -7.05 -8.33
CA SER A 138 4.77 -7.00 -7.41
C SER A 138 4.76 -5.78 -6.47
N PRO A 139 4.54 -4.53 -6.94
CA PRO A 139 4.50 -3.37 -6.05
C PRO A 139 3.46 -3.47 -4.94
N TRP A 140 2.31 -4.06 -5.24
CA TRP A 140 1.24 -4.27 -4.27
C TRP A 140 1.62 -5.32 -3.22
N LEU A 141 2.19 -6.46 -3.64
CA LEU A 141 2.70 -7.49 -2.74
C LEU A 141 3.79 -6.94 -1.81
N THR A 142 4.72 -6.17 -2.38
CA THR A 142 5.78 -5.51 -1.62
C THR A 142 5.21 -4.45 -0.68
N THR A 143 4.18 -3.71 -1.07
CA THR A 143 3.50 -2.76 -0.18
C THR A 143 2.92 -3.47 1.04
N ALA A 144 2.25 -4.61 0.86
CA ALA A 144 1.71 -5.38 1.98
C ALA A 144 2.82 -5.92 2.90
N LEU A 145 3.94 -6.38 2.33
CA LEU A 145 5.14 -6.78 3.09
C LEU A 145 5.69 -5.61 3.92
N VAL A 146 5.92 -4.46 3.28
CA VAL A 146 6.48 -3.27 3.92
C VAL A 146 5.55 -2.76 5.03
N GLN A 147 4.23 -2.74 4.81
CA GLN A 147 3.25 -2.39 5.84
C GLN A 147 3.31 -3.33 7.05
N SER A 148 3.39 -4.65 6.81
CA SER A 148 3.57 -5.64 7.88
C SER A 148 4.85 -5.37 8.70
N GLN A 149 5.96 -5.16 8.01
CA GLN A 149 7.26 -4.92 8.64
C GLN A 149 7.30 -3.60 9.42
N VAL A 150 6.75 -2.52 8.86
CA VAL A 150 6.63 -1.21 9.54
C VAL A 150 5.80 -1.32 10.82
N ASN A 151 4.66 -2.01 10.76
CA ASN A 151 3.81 -2.22 11.94
C ASN A 151 4.50 -3.03 13.04
N ARG A 152 5.51 -3.84 12.69
CA ARG A 152 6.32 -4.64 13.61
C ARG A 152 7.63 -3.97 14.04
N GLY A 153 7.87 -2.74 13.61
CA GLY A 153 9.12 -2.02 13.89
C GLY A 153 10.35 -2.53 13.11
N GLN A 154 10.16 -3.37 12.08
CA GLN A 154 11.22 -3.89 11.23
C GLN A 154 11.56 -2.90 10.10
N TYR A 155 11.91 -1.67 10.47
CA TYR A 155 12.01 -0.56 9.53
C TYR A 155 13.12 -0.75 8.48
N ASP A 156 14.28 -1.30 8.85
CA ASP A 156 15.38 -1.51 7.89
C ASP A 156 15.01 -2.53 6.81
N ALA A 157 14.36 -3.63 7.18
CA ALA A 157 13.89 -4.64 6.23
C ALA A 157 12.81 -4.08 5.31
N ALA A 158 11.89 -3.28 5.86
CA ALA A 158 10.86 -2.56 5.11
C ALA A 158 11.47 -1.61 4.07
N LEU A 159 12.48 -0.84 4.46
CA LEU A 159 13.17 0.09 3.57
C LEU A 159 13.96 -0.63 2.48
N ALA A 160 14.65 -1.73 2.80
CA ALA A 160 15.35 -2.54 1.82
C ALA A 160 14.40 -3.11 0.75
N ALA A 161 13.25 -3.65 1.18
CA ALA A 161 12.23 -4.16 0.26
C ALA A 161 11.63 -3.05 -0.61
N CYS A 162 11.32 -1.89 0.00
CA CYS A 162 10.84 -0.72 -0.73
C CYS A 162 11.85 -0.21 -1.76
N GLN A 163 13.12 -0.07 -1.37
CA GLN A 163 14.17 0.43 -2.26
C GLN A 163 14.39 -0.50 -3.45
N SER A 164 14.44 -1.83 -3.23
CA SER A 164 14.56 -2.82 -4.30
C SER A 164 13.43 -2.72 -5.34
N GLU A 165 12.21 -2.47 -4.88
CA GLU A 165 11.05 -2.34 -5.76
C GLU A 165 11.03 -0.98 -6.48
N TRP A 166 11.42 0.08 -5.78
CA TRP A 166 11.57 1.41 -6.34
C TRP A 166 12.62 1.44 -7.45
N ASP A 167 13.80 0.87 -7.22
CA ASP A 167 14.88 0.83 -8.21
C ASP A 167 14.47 0.08 -9.48
N PHE A 168 13.62 -0.93 -9.35
CA PHE A 168 13.12 -1.70 -10.48
C PHE A 168 12.09 -0.95 -11.32
N TYR A 169 11.14 -0.24 -10.68
CA TYR A 169 9.99 0.35 -11.37
C TYR A 169 10.06 1.88 -11.54
N SER A 170 11.00 2.58 -10.91
CA SER A 170 11.08 4.05 -10.96
C SER A 170 11.27 4.62 -12.37
N ALA A 171 11.90 3.86 -13.26
CA ALA A 171 12.10 4.21 -14.67
C ALA A 171 10.88 3.92 -15.56
N ASP A 172 9.95 3.05 -15.12
CA ASP A 172 8.76 2.69 -15.89
C ASP A 172 7.57 3.57 -15.47
N GLU A 173 7.24 4.56 -16.30
CA GLU A 173 6.15 5.51 -16.03
C GLU A 173 4.80 4.82 -15.80
N LYS A 174 4.52 3.69 -16.48
CA LYS A 174 3.26 2.96 -16.33
C LYS A 174 3.16 2.26 -14.99
N GLN A 175 4.30 1.83 -14.43
CA GLN A 175 4.35 1.12 -13.16
C GLN A 175 4.62 2.03 -11.98
N ARG A 176 5.22 3.21 -12.22
CA ARG A 176 5.54 4.20 -11.19
C ARG A 176 4.31 4.65 -10.42
N THR A 177 3.13 4.69 -11.04
CA THR A 177 1.84 5.02 -10.39
C THR A 177 1.48 4.07 -9.25
N ASN A 178 1.95 2.81 -9.32
CA ASN A 178 1.74 1.79 -8.30
C ASN A 178 2.71 1.92 -7.11
N LEU A 179 3.73 2.77 -7.20
CA LEU A 179 4.73 2.97 -6.13
C LEU A 179 4.30 4.00 -5.08
N GLY A 180 3.16 4.67 -5.24
CA GLY A 180 2.73 5.76 -4.37
C GLY A 180 2.52 5.32 -2.92
N THR A 181 1.75 4.24 -2.72
CA THR A 181 1.51 3.67 -1.39
C THR A 181 2.80 3.10 -0.80
N LEU A 182 3.65 2.48 -1.62
CA LEU A 182 4.94 1.95 -1.19
C LEU A 182 5.85 3.08 -0.67
N ALA A 183 5.99 4.17 -1.42
CA ALA A 183 6.76 5.35 -1.03
C ALA A 183 6.23 5.98 0.27
N PHE A 184 4.90 6.05 0.42
CA PHE A 184 4.29 6.52 1.66
C PHE A 184 4.69 5.64 2.86
N THR A 185 4.65 4.32 2.70
CA THR A 185 5.01 3.39 3.78
C THR A 185 6.51 3.43 4.13
N ALA A 186 7.38 3.67 3.15
CA ALA A 186 8.80 3.96 3.41
C ALA A 186 9.00 5.29 4.16
N GLY A 187 8.20 6.31 3.85
CA GLY A 187 8.17 7.56 4.60
C GLY A 187 7.89 7.34 6.09
N LEU A 188 6.92 6.47 6.43
CA LEU A 188 6.63 6.07 7.81
C LEU A 188 7.77 5.25 8.44
N ALA A 189 8.37 4.32 7.69
CA ALA A 189 9.51 3.55 8.18
C ALA A 189 10.69 4.44 8.56
N GLN A 190 11.01 5.45 7.74
CA GLN A 190 12.05 6.43 8.05
C GLN A 190 11.72 7.28 9.28
N GLN A 191 10.43 7.61 9.51
CA GLN A 191 10.02 8.29 10.75
C GLN A 191 10.24 7.39 11.98
N GLY A 192 9.95 6.09 11.85
CA GLY A 192 10.21 5.10 12.90
C GLY A 192 11.69 5.02 13.30
N LEU A 193 12.59 5.20 12.31
CA LEU A 193 14.04 5.29 12.52
C LEU A 193 14.54 6.69 12.91
N ASN A 194 13.64 7.67 13.07
CA ASN A 194 13.97 9.09 13.32
C ASN A 194 14.84 9.74 12.20
N ASN A 195 14.81 9.18 10.99
CA ASN A 195 15.47 9.71 9.80
C ASN A 195 14.57 10.74 9.08
N ILE A 196 14.34 11.88 9.74
CA ILE A 196 13.32 12.86 9.32
C ILE A 196 13.56 13.41 7.90
N LYS A 197 14.82 13.64 7.50
CA LYS A 197 15.15 14.13 6.16
C LYS A 197 14.78 13.11 5.07
N GLU A 198 15.14 11.85 5.27
CA GLU A 198 14.80 10.77 4.32
C GLU A 198 13.30 10.51 4.29
N SER A 199 12.62 10.60 5.44
CA SER A 199 11.16 10.51 5.49
C SER A 199 10.51 11.56 4.58
N GLN A 200 11.00 12.80 4.63
CA GLN A 200 10.49 13.86 3.77
C GLN A 200 10.65 13.52 2.28
N VAL A 201 11.81 13.02 1.87
CA VAL A 201 12.07 12.62 0.47
C VAL A 201 11.08 11.55 0.02
N TRP A 202 10.82 10.54 0.84
CA TRP A 202 9.84 9.50 0.56
C TRP A 202 8.41 10.00 0.52
N ASN A 203 8.02 10.90 1.43
CA ASN A 203 6.70 11.53 1.41
C ASN A 203 6.50 12.41 0.17
N GLU A 204 7.52 13.16 -0.28
CA GLU A 204 7.46 13.95 -1.51
C GLU A 204 7.27 13.06 -2.75
N ARG A 205 8.01 11.94 -2.83
CA ARG A 205 7.80 10.90 -3.86
C ARG A 205 6.37 10.35 -3.82
N ALA A 206 5.87 10.03 -2.62
CA ALA A 206 4.52 9.54 -2.44
C ALA A 206 3.47 10.56 -2.91
N ILE A 207 3.61 11.83 -2.51
CA ILE A 207 2.71 12.92 -2.91
C ILE A 207 2.68 13.08 -4.43
N GLU A 208 3.83 13.09 -5.09
CA GLU A 208 3.91 13.21 -6.55
C GLU A 208 3.14 12.07 -7.24
N ILE A 209 3.39 10.83 -6.81
CA ILE A 209 2.79 9.66 -7.44
C ILE A 209 1.30 9.56 -7.12
N LEU A 210 0.91 9.75 -5.85
CA LEU A 210 -0.49 9.63 -5.42
C LEU A 210 -1.37 10.71 -6.05
N ASN A 211 -0.85 11.93 -6.29
CA ASN A 211 -1.57 12.94 -7.07
C ASN A 211 -1.81 12.49 -8.50
N LYS A 212 -0.79 11.95 -9.18
CA LYS A 212 -0.93 11.41 -10.55
C LYS A 212 -1.96 10.27 -10.59
N SER A 213 -1.89 9.35 -9.64
CA SER A 213 -2.84 8.24 -9.52
C SER A 213 -4.27 8.73 -9.23
N LEU A 214 -4.43 9.76 -8.40
CA LEU A 214 -5.72 10.39 -8.12
C LEU A 214 -6.29 11.07 -9.37
N GLU A 215 -5.47 11.79 -10.12
CA GLU A 215 -5.87 12.42 -11.38
C GLU A 215 -6.35 11.38 -12.39
N GLN A 216 -5.57 10.32 -12.62
CA GLN A 216 -5.92 9.23 -13.54
C GLN A 216 -7.22 8.53 -13.15
N LEU A 217 -7.42 8.24 -11.87
CA LEU A 217 -8.63 7.57 -11.39
C LEU A 217 -9.86 8.49 -11.34
N SER A 218 -9.65 9.81 -11.25
CA SER A 218 -10.73 10.80 -11.28
C SER A 218 -11.30 11.06 -12.68
N GLN A 219 -10.56 10.69 -13.74
CA GLN A 219 -11.04 10.85 -15.10
C GLN A 219 -12.20 9.88 -15.36
N PRO A 220 -13.29 10.34 -16.03
CA PRO A 220 -14.44 9.50 -16.30
C PRO A 220 -14.03 8.31 -17.18
N GLN A 221 -14.09 7.11 -16.61
CA GLN A 221 -13.81 5.89 -17.35
C GLN A 221 -14.86 5.72 -18.46
N LYS A 222 -14.41 5.58 -19.71
CA LYS A 222 -15.29 5.37 -20.86
C LYS A 222 -15.40 3.86 -21.15
N GLY A 223 -16.60 3.39 -21.46
CA GLY A 223 -16.85 2.02 -21.96
C GLY A 223 -17.59 1.10 -20.98
N LEU A 224 -17.84 -0.14 -21.43
CA LEU A 224 -18.63 -1.14 -20.69
C LEU A 224 -18.03 -1.54 -19.34
N VAL A 225 -16.70 -1.47 -19.20
CA VAL A 225 -15.97 -1.78 -17.95
C VAL A 225 -16.21 -0.71 -16.87
N ALA A 226 -16.47 0.54 -17.25
CA ALA A 226 -16.66 1.66 -16.31
C ALA A 226 -17.86 1.46 -15.37
N LYS A 227 -18.91 0.76 -15.84
CA LYS A 227 -20.11 0.48 -15.03
C LYS A 227 -19.86 -0.53 -13.91
N PHE A 228 -18.90 -1.43 -14.08
CA PHE A 228 -18.54 -2.43 -13.07
C PHE A 228 -17.41 -1.94 -12.13
N ALA A 229 -16.58 -1.00 -12.60
CA ALA A 229 -15.48 -0.45 -11.82
C ALA A 229 -15.87 0.72 -10.88
N SER A 230 -17.03 1.36 -11.09
CA SER A 230 -17.38 2.64 -10.44
C SER A 230 -17.50 2.60 -8.91
N THR A 231 -18.05 1.53 -8.34
CA THR A 231 -18.20 1.42 -6.86
C THR A 231 -16.89 1.09 -6.17
N GLN A 232 -16.02 0.31 -6.82
CA GLN A 232 -14.67 0.06 -6.34
C GLN A 232 -13.77 1.29 -6.51
N SER A 233 -14.00 2.10 -7.56
CA SER A 233 -13.22 3.31 -7.78
C SER A 233 -13.44 4.36 -6.69
N ASP A 234 -14.66 4.54 -6.17
CA ASP A 234 -14.90 5.52 -5.10
C ASP A 234 -14.20 5.16 -3.80
N GLN A 235 -14.18 3.87 -3.43
CA GLN A 235 -13.44 3.39 -2.27
C GLN A 235 -11.92 3.54 -2.47
N ALA A 236 -11.41 3.20 -3.65
CA ALA A 236 -10.00 3.35 -3.99
C ALA A 236 -9.57 4.82 -3.98
N LEU A 237 -10.37 5.72 -4.57
CA LEU A 237 -10.17 7.17 -4.52
C LEU A 237 -10.15 7.67 -3.07
N GLY A 238 -11.07 7.18 -2.23
CA GLY A 238 -11.11 7.49 -0.81
C GLY A 238 -9.83 7.09 -0.06
N GLN A 239 -9.34 5.87 -0.31
CA GLN A 239 -8.09 5.39 0.29
C GLN A 239 -6.88 6.20 -0.18
N LEU A 240 -6.79 6.50 -1.49
CA LEU A 240 -5.71 7.31 -2.04
C LEU A 240 -5.70 8.73 -1.46
N ARG A 241 -6.87 9.37 -1.35
CA ARG A 241 -7.00 10.69 -0.71
C ARG A 241 -6.57 10.66 0.74
N MET A 242 -6.88 9.61 1.49
CA MET A 242 -6.45 9.49 2.88
C MET A 242 -4.93 9.29 2.99
N GLN A 243 -4.32 8.45 2.13
CA GLN A 243 -2.86 8.29 2.08
C GLN A 243 -2.16 9.58 1.69
N LEU A 244 -2.70 10.30 0.69
CA LEU A 244 -2.20 11.60 0.26
C LEU A 244 -2.31 12.64 1.37
N ALA A 245 -3.44 12.68 2.09
CA ALA A 245 -3.63 13.55 3.24
C ALA A 245 -2.60 13.27 4.34
N ALA A 246 -2.34 12.00 4.65
CA ALA A 246 -1.31 11.60 5.62
C ALA A 246 0.10 12.00 5.17
N ALA A 247 0.45 11.79 3.89
CA ALA A 247 1.75 12.19 3.35
C ALA A 247 1.97 13.71 3.42
N TYR A 248 0.97 14.50 3.03
CA TYR A 248 0.99 15.97 3.17
C TYR A 248 1.11 16.38 4.64
N PHE A 249 0.36 15.75 5.53
CA PHE A 249 0.38 16.06 6.96
C PHE A 249 1.75 15.77 7.60
N ASN A 250 2.38 14.66 7.22
CA ASN A 250 3.73 14.30 7.64
C ASN A 250 4.74 15.35 7.17
N ASN A 251 4.70 15.74 5.89
CA ASN A 251 5.57 16.80 5.38
C ASN A 251 5.30 18.15 6.04
N ALA A 252 4.05 18.51 6.30
CA ALA A 252 3.69 19.73 6.99
C ALA A 252 4.33 19.80 8.39
N THR A 253 4.31 18.70 9.11
CA THR A 253 4.93 18.56 10.43
C THR A 253 6.44 18.71 10.36
N ILE A 254 7.09 18.08 9.36
CA ILE A 254 8.54 18.18 9.14
C ILE A 254 8.95 19.64 8.83
N TYR A 255 8.25 20.30 7.92
CA TYR A 255 8.50 21.70 7.57
C TYR A 255 8.25 22.64 8.75
N PHE A 256 7.19 22.39 9.54
CA PHE A 256 6.89 23.16 10.74
C PHE A 256 8.02 23.08 11.75
N ASN A 257 8.52 21.87 12.03
CA ASN A 257 9.64 21.65 12.94
C ASN A 257 10.97 22.25 12.43
N SER A 258 11.07 22.44 11.12
CA SER A 258 12.22 23.08 10.46
C SER A 258 12.07 24.61 10.32
N ASN A 259 11.03 25.21 10.91
CA ASN A 259 10.66 26.62 10.82
C ASN A 259 10.33 27.12 9.39
N ASP A 260 10.07 26.23 8.42
CA ASP A 260 9.52 26.61 7.12
C ASP A 260 8.00 26.69 7.20
N HIS A 261 7.51 27.73 7.87
CA HIS A 261 6.09 27.96 8.11
C HIS A 261 5.27 28.10 6.83
N ARG A 262 5.89 28.62 5.75
CA ARG A 262 5.23 28.79 4.45
C ARG A 262 4.90 27.44 3.83
N ARG A 263 5.89 26.53 3.72
CA ARG A 263 5.65 25.19 3.18
C ARG A 263 4.77 24.36 4.12
N ALA A 264 4.95 24.50 5.43
CA ALA A 264 4.11 23.82 6.42
C ALA A 264 2.63 24.17 6.24
N LYS A 265 2.32 25.47 6.07
CA LYS A 265 0.94 25.95 5.87
C LYS A 265 0.30 25.37 4.61
N GLU A 266 1.03 25.35 3.48
CA GLU A 266 0.50 24.78 2.24
C GLU A 266 0.25 23.28 2.38
N ASN A 267 1.20 22.53 2.96
CA ASN A 267 1.03 21.09 3.17
C ASN A 267 -0.13 20.78 4.12
N TYR A 268 -0.30 21.51 5.24
CA TYR A 268 -1.46 21.32 6.12
C TYR A 268 -2.79 21.61 5.41
N LYS A 269 -2.84 22.63 4.54
CA LYS A 269 -4.03 22.95 3.75
C LYS A 269 -4.39 21.80 2.81
N GLN A 270 -3.41 21.27 2.07
CA GLN A 270 -3.59 20.13 1.17
C GLN A 270 -4.00 18.87 1.94
N ALA A 271 -3.43 18.62 3.12
CA ALA A 271 -3.80 17.50 3.97
C ALA A 271 -5.28 17.56 4.39
N VAL A 272 -5.74 18.71 4.91
CA VAL A 272 -7.13 18.91 5.33
C VAL A 272 -8.10 18.80 4.16
N GLU A 273 -7.74 19.36 2.99
CA GLU A 273 -8.57 19.29 1.79
C GLU A 273 -8.77 17.84 1.33
N ASN A 274 -7.71 17.05 1.26
CA ASN A 274 -7.78 15.64 0.88
C ASN A 274 -8.53 14.80 1.93
N ALA A 275 -8.30 15.05 3.22
CA ALA A 275 -9.00 14.34 4.29
C ALA A 275 -10.53 14.59 4.26
N LYS A 276 -10.97 15.83 4.02
CA LYS A 276 -12.41 16.16 3.89
C LYS A 276 -13.07 15.52 2.69
N LYS A 277 -12.32 15.33 1.61
CA LYS A 277 -12.75 14.68 0.37
C LYS A 277 -12.71 13.14 0.45
N SER A 278 -12.22 12.58 1.54
CA SER A 278 -12.15 11.14 1.78
C SER A 278 -13.43 10.65 2.48
N PRO A 279 -13.86 9.39 2.25
CA PRO A 279 -14.94 8.78 3.02
C PRO A 279 -14.60 8.71 4.51
N ASP A 280 -15.59 8.40 5.34
CA ASP A 280 -15.39 8.41 6.80
C ASP A 280 -14.40 7.31 7.21
N PHE A 281 -13.26 7.73 7.76
CA PHE A 281 -12.25 6.87 8.36
C PHE A 281 -12.06 7.28 9.81
N PRO A 282 -11.75 6.35 10.73
CA PRO A 282 -11.60 6.68 12.16
C PRO A 282 -10.64 7.85 12.42
N GLN A 283 -9.53 7.94 11.67
CA GLN A 283 -8.52 8.98 11.82
C GLN A 283 -8.84 10.28 11.06
N ARG A 284 -9.86 10.31 10.20
CA ARG A 284 -10.18 11.48 9.35
C ARG A 284 -10.48 12.71 10.20
N ASN A 285 -11.36 12.56 11.18
CA ASN A 285 -11.85 13.69 11.99
C ASN A 285 -10.72 14.28 12.85
N GLU A 286 -9.84 13.45 13.37
CA GLU A 286 -8.64 13.88 14.11
C GLU A 286 -7.65 14.62 13.20
N MET A 287 -7.38 14.09 12.00
CA MET A 287 -6.48 14.74 11.04
C MET A 287 -7.02 16.10 10.59
N VAL A 288 -8.33 16.21 10.32
CA VAL A 288 -8.98 17.47 9.97
C VAL A 288 -8.90 18.47 11.12
N LYS A 289 -9.26 18.04 12.34
CA LYS A 289 -9.21 18.89 13.54
C LYS A 289 -7.79 19.40 13.79
N PHE A 290 -6.81 18.52 13.87
CA PHE A 290 -5.43 18.90 14.14
C PHE A 290 -4.87 19.78 13.01
N GLY A 291 -5.12 19.43 11.75
CA GLY A 291 -4.69 20.24 10.62
C GLY A 291 -5.26 21.67 10.67
N GLN A 292 -6.53 21.83 11.05
CA GLN A 292 -7.16 23.14 11.24
C GLN A 292 -6.55 23.93 12.41
N GLU A 293 -6.25 23.26 13.53
CA GLU A 293 -5.56 23.88 14.67
C GLU A 293 -4.16 24.38 14.28
N GLN A 294 -3.37 23.58 13.55
CA GLN A 294 -2.05 23.99 13.08
C GLN A 294 -2.13 25.14 12.07
N LEU A 295 -3.10 25.11 11.15
CA LEU A 295 -3.34 26.21 10.23
C LEU A 295 -3.70 27.51 10.97
N ALA A 296 -4.47 27.43 12.06
CA ALA A 296 -4.80 28.61 12.88
C ALA A 296 -3.55 29.19 13.56
N ARG A 297 -2.66 28.34 14.08
CA ARG A 297 -1.36 28.77 14.65
C ARG A 297 -0.48 29.46 13.60
N LEU A 298 -0.44 28.90 12.41
CA LEU A 298 0.33 29.43 11.26
C LEU A 298 -0.29 30.67 10.60
N LYS A 299 -1.42 31.19 11.07
CA LYS A 299 -1.93 32.51 10.65
C LYS A 299 -1.17 33.66 11.29
N HIS A 300 -0.54 33.42 12.44
CA HIS A 300 0.13 34.43 13.25
C HIS A 300 1.67 34.40 13.14
N SER A 301 2.21 33.39 12.45
CA SER A 301 3.63 33.24 12.10
C SER A 301 3.90 33.85 10.72
#